data_AF-A0A662KLY7-F1
#
_entry.id   AF-A0A662KLY7-F1
#
_cell.length_a   1.000
_cell.length_b   1.000
_cell.length_c   1.000
_cell.angle_alpha   90.00
_cell.angle_beta   90.00
_cell.angle_gamma   90.00
#
_symmetry.space_group_name_H-M   'P 1'
#
loop_
_entity.id
_entity.type
_entity.pdbx_description
1 polymer ?
#
loop_
_entity_poly.entity_id
_entity_poly.type
_entity_poly.pdbx_seq_one_letter_code
_entity_poly.pdbx_strand_id
1 'polypeptide(L)'
;MRTIIAGIPGAGKTTVLSEALKHHRMEVINYGDVMFEMARQEGIEKRDDMRTLPQETQRNIQKRAAEKIAEKEDVIIDTHCTVKTPYGYLPGLPHEVLMILRPERII
;
A
#
# COMPACT_ATOMS: atom_id res chain seq x y z
N MET A 1 6.56 -15.91 -1.16
CA MET A 1 5.66 -15.33 -2.17
C MET A 1 5.11 -13.96 -1.75
N ARG A 2 5.64 -12.87 -2.30
CA ARG A 2 5.05 -11.53 -2.14
C ARG A 2 4.42 -11.06 -3.46
N THR A 3 3.12 -10.78 -3.45
CA THR A 3 2.38 -10.31 -4.63
C THR A 3 1.72 -8.97 -4.33
N ILE A 4 1.91 -8.00 -5.20
CA ILE A 4 1.18 -6.73 -5.13
C ILE A 4 -0.04 -6.84 -6.06
N ILE A 5 -1.22 -6.49 -5.54
CA ILE A 5 -2.39 -6.22 -6.37
C ILE A 5 -2.61 -4.71 -6.37
N ALA A 6 -2.47 -4.12 -7.54
CA ALA A 6 -2.61 -2.70 -7.75
C ALA A 6 -3.79 -2.38 -8.66
N GLY A 7 -4.38 -1.21 -8.47
CA GLY A 7 -5.50 -0.78 -9.30
C GLY A 7 -6.17 0.46 -8.75
N ILE A 8 -6.85 1.19 -9.61
CA ILE A 8 -7.55 2.42 -9.21
C ILE A 8 -8.73 2.13 -8.26
N PRO A 9 -9.19 3.13 -7.48
CA PRO A 9 -10.46 3.03 -6.77
C PRO A 9 -11.59 2.64 -7.75
N GLY A 10 -12.43 1.68 -7.38
CA GLY A 10 -13.51 1.18 -8.23
C GLY A 10 -13.14 0.06 -9.21
N ALA A 11 -11.86 -0.32 -9.33
CA ALA A 11 -11.42 -1.40 -10.23
C ALA A 11 -11.86 -2.82 -9.78
N GLY A 12 -12.53 -2.97 -8.63
CA GLY A 12 -13.02 -4.26 -8.15
C GLY A 12 -11.97 -5.16 -7.47
N LYS A 13 -10.78 -4.64 -7.13
CA LYS A 13 -9.71 -5.41 -6.44
C LYS A 13 -10.22 -6.22 -5.25
N THR A 14 -10.98 -5.57 -4.37
CA THR A 14 -11.55 -6.20 -3.17
C THR A 14 -12.48 -7.36 -3.52
N THR A 15 -13.29 -7.22 -4.56
CA THR A 15 -14.19 -8.28 -5.04
C THR A 15 -13.40 -9.48 -5.56
N VAL A 16 -12.40 -9.23 -6.41
CA VAL A 16 -11.54 -10.29 -6.96
C VAL A 16 -10.76 -11.01 -5.86
N LEU A 17 -10.17 -10.25 -4.92
CA LEU A 17 -9.45 -10.80 -3.77
C LEU A 17 -10.36 -11.65 -2.89
N SER A 18 -11.57 -11.17 -2.58
CA SER A 18 -12.52 -11.91 -1.75
C SER A 18 -12.92 -13.24 -2.38
N GLU A 19 -13.08 -13.29 -3.71
CA GLU A 19 -13.38 -14.54 -4.42
C GLU A 19 -12.16 -15.48 -4.42
N ALA A 20 -10.97 -14.97 -4.74
CA ALA A 20 -9.74 -15.76 -4.75
C ALA A 20 -9.43 -16.40 -3.39
N LEU A 21 -9.67 -15.67 -2.29
CA LEU A 21 -9.43 -16.14 -0.93
C LEU A 21 -10.35 -17.28 -0.48
N LYS A 22 -11.48 -17.52 -1.18
CA LYS A 22 -12.32 -18.71 -0.94
C LYS A 22 -11.64 -20.00 -1.37
N HIS A 23 -10.77 -19.93 -2.37
CA HIS A 23 -10.06 -21.08 -2.94
C HIS A 23 -8.67 -21.25 -2.33
N HIS A 24 -7.98 -20.15 -1.99
CA HIS A 24 -6.66 -20.17 -1.37
C HIS A 24 -6.54 -19.12 -0.26
N ARG A 25 -6.35 -19.57 0.98
CA ARG A 25 -6.14 -18.68 2.12
C ARG A 25 -4.72 -18.10 2.08
N MET A 26 -4.63 -16.79 1.94
CA MET A 26 -3.40 -16.02 2.10
C MET A 26 -3.68 -14.76 2.91
N GLU A 27 -2.65 -14.24 3.58
CA GLU A 27 -2.76 -12.95 4.27
C GLU A 27 -2.87 -11.82 3.24
N VAL A 28 -3.84 -10.93 3.43
CA VAL A 28 -4.00 -9.73 2.59
C VAL A 28 -3.81 -8.52 3.48
N ILE A 29 -2.84 -7.68 3.10
CA ILE A 29 -2.54 -6.43 3.78
C ILE A 29 -2.88 -5.26 2.86
N ASN A 30 -3.71 -4.35 3.35
CA ASN A 30 -3.93 -3.08 2.67
C ASN A 30 -2.78 -2.12 3.00
N TYR A 31 -1.98 -1.78 1.99
CA TYR A 31 -0.81 -0.94 2.17
C TYR A 31 -1.14 0.43 2.75
N GLY A 32 -2.25 1.03 2.29
CA GLY A 32 -2.68 2.33 2.75
C GLY A 32 -3.20 2.33 4.19
N ASP A 33 -3.67 1.20 4.71
CA ASP A 33 -4.05 1.07 6.12
C ASP A 33 -2.79 1.05 7.01
N VAL A 34 -1.77 0.29 6.61
CA VAL A 34 -0.47 0.28 7.31
C VAL A 34 0.20 1.64 7.27
N MET A 35 0.15 2.35 6.14
CA MET A 35 0.61 3.74 6.06
C MET A 35 -0.14 4.65 7.04
N PHE A 36 -1.46 4.47 7.15
CA PHE A 36 -2.27 5.28 8.06
C PHE A 36 -1.94 5.00 9.53
N GLU A 37 -1.70 3.75 9.91
CA GLU A 37 -1.22 3.40 11.26
C GLU A 37 0.08 4.15 11.62
N MET A 38 1.02 4.23 10.67
CA MET A 38 2.26 4.98 10.86
C MET A 38 2.01 6.50 10.93
N ALA A 39 1.14 7.02 10.06
CA ALA A 39 0.80 8.44 10.04
C ALA A 39 0.11 8.90 11.34
N ARG A 40 -0.65 8.03 12.01
CA ARG A 40 -1.24 8.34 13.32
C ARG A 40 -0.18 8.58 14.40
N GLN A 41 0.98 7.95 14.30
CA GLN A 41 2.11 8.21 15.20
C GLN A 41 2.73 9.60 14.99
N GLU A 42 2.50 10.19 13.81
CA GLU A 42 2.92 11.55 13.43
C GLU A 42 1.81 12.59 13.66
N GLY A 43 0.72 12.22 14.35
CA GLY A 43 -0.39 13.12 14.69
C GLY A 43 -1.47 13.25 13.61
N ILE A 44 -1.50 12.39 12.60
CA ILE A 44 -2.54 12.40 11.56
C ILE A 44 -3.79 11.65 12.02
N GLU A 45 -4.93 12.34 12.07
CA GLU A 45 -6.17 11.76 12.57
C GLU A 45 -7.05 11.14 11.47
N LYS A 46 -7.05 11.71 10.26
CA LYS A 46 -7.85 11.23 9.14
C LYS A 46 -6.98 10.74 8.00
N ARG A 47 -7.42 9.65 7.36
CA ARG A 47 -6.69 9.02 6.25
C ARG A 47 -6.51 9.95 5.05
N ASP A 48 -7.51 10.77 4.76
CA ASP A 48 -7.45 11.70 3.63
C ASP A 48 -6.44 12.83 3.84
N ASP A 49 -6.17 13.21 5.09
CA ASP A 49 -5.19 14.25 5.43
C ASP A 49 -3.75 13.81 5.09
N MET A 50 -3.50 12.50 4.98
CA MET A 50 -2.19 12.01 4.51
C MET A 50 -1.83 12.50 3.11
N ARG A 51 -2.83 12.78 2.25
CA ARG A 51 -2.61 13.21 0.86
C ARG A 51 -2.12 14.65 0.76
N THR A 52 -2.31 15.45 1.80
CA THR A 52 -1.91 16.87 1.87
C THR A 52 -0.55 17.06 2.52
N LEU A 53 0.02 16.00 3.11
CA LEU A 53 1.34 16.03 3.72
C LEU A 53 2.44 16.41 2.71
N PRO A 54 3.56 17.01 3.17
CA PRO A 54 4.74 17.20 2.34
C PRO A 54 5.17 15.88 1.70
N GLN A 55 5.65 15.95 0.45
CA GLN A 55 6.04 14.75 -0.32
C GLN A 55 7.10 13.91 0.41
N GLU A 56 8.05 14.55 1.10
CA GLU A 56 9.08 13.88 1.88
C GLU A 56 8.49 13.09 3.05
N THR A 57 7.53 13.68 3.79
CA THR A 57 6.79 13.00 4.85
C THR A 57 6.01 11.80 4.31
N GLN A 58 5.33 11.96 3.18
CA GLN A 58 4.61 10.85 2.54
C GLN A 58 5.55 9.71 2.14
N ARG A 59 6.74 10.02 1.61
CA ARG A 59 7.77 9.02 1.27
C ARG A 59 8.30 8.30 2.50
N ASN A 60 8.55 9.02 3.60
CA ASN A 60 9.00 8.41 4.85
C ASN A 60 7.94 7.45 5.44
N ILE A 61 6.67 7.83 5.39
CA ILE A 61 5.56 6.95 5.80
C ILE A 61 5.47 5.72 4.89
N GLN A 62 5.57 5.90 3.57
CA GLN A 62 5.60 4.79 2.60
C GLN A 62 6.75 3.83 2.93
N LYS A 63 7.97 4.34 3.15
CA LYS A 63 9.14 3.51 3.46
C LYS A 63 8.91 2.67 4.71
N ARG A 64 8.48 3.28 5.82
CA ARG A 64 8.21 2.58 7.09
C ARG A 64 7.10 1.54 6.96
N ALA A 65 6.05 1.85 6.18
CA ALA A 65 4.99 0.90 5.89
C ALA A 65 5.52 -0.30 5.08
N ALA A 66 6.36 -0.06 4.07
CA ALA A 66 7.01 -1.11 3.31
C ALA A 66 7.91 -1.99 4.18
N GLU A 67 8.71 -1.40 5.08
CA GLU A 67 9.58 -2.12 6.01
C GLU A 67 8.76 -3.04 6.92
N LYS A 68 7.67 -2.54 7.52
CA LYS A 68 6.76 -3.36 8.35
C LYS A 68 6.13 -4.51 7.57
N ILE A 69 5.75 -4.29 6.31
CA ILE A 69 5.14 -5.33 5.47
C ILE A 69 6.18 -6.36 5.01
N ALA A 70 7.44 -5.94 4.81
CA ALA A 70 8.51 -6.83 4.36
C ALA A 70 8.87 -7.92 5.38
N GLU A 71 8.52 -7.74 6.65
CA GLU A 71 8.64 -8.76 7.71
C GLU A 71 7.69 -9.95 7.50
N LYS A 72 6.69 -9.82 6.63
CA LYS A 72 5.72 -10.88 6.32
C LYS A 72 6.21 -11.75 5.16
N GLU A 73 6.10 -13.06 5.37
CA GLU A 73 6.24 -14.08 4.34
C GLU A 73 4.84 -14.44 3.79
N ASP A 74 4.75 -14.76 2.50
CA ASP A 74 3.51 -15.22 1.85
C ASP A 74 2.29 -14.29 1.98
N VAL A 75 2.42 -13.06 1.47
CA VAL A 75 1.42 -11.99 1.61
C VAL A 75 1.01 -11.36 0.28
N ILE A 76 -0.28 -11.02 0.18
CA ILE A 76 -0.83 -10.12 -0.84
C ILE A 76 -0.85 -8.70 -0.29
N ILE A 77 -0.35 -7.76 -1.08
CA ILE A 77 -0.34 -6.34 -0.76
C ILE A 77 -1.35 -5.63 -1.67
N ASP A 78 -2.48 -5.19 -1.12
CA ASP A 78 -3.48 -4.39 -1.82
C ASP A 78 -3.10 -2.91 -1.76
N THR A 79 -2.90 -2.30 -2.93
CA THR A 79 -2.47 -0.90 -3.03
C THR A 79 -2.94 -0.24 -4.34
N HIS A 80 -2.50 1.00 -4.57
CA HIS A 80 -2.70 1.75 -5.79
C HIS A 80 -1.36 2.00 -6.48
N CYS A 81 -1.28 1.90 -7.82
CA CYS A 81 -0.07 2.29 -8.57
C CYS A 81 0.26 3.77 -8.38
N THR A 82 -0.78 4.60 -8.34
CA THR A 82 -0.69 6.04 -8.15
C THR A 82 -1.80 6.53 -7.24
N VAL A 83 -1.49 7.47 -6.37
CA VAL A 83 -2.45 8.15 -5.50
C VAL A 83 -2.64 9.57 -6.02
N LYS A 84 -3.90 9.97 -6.23
CA LYS A 84 -4.23 11.35 -6.58
C LYS A 84 -4.06 12.23 -5.35
N THR A 85 -3.19 13.23 -5.44
CA THR A 85 -2.93 14.24 -4.42
C THR A 85 -3.22 15.63 -4.98
N PRO A 86 -3.32 16.68 -4.14
CA PRO A 86 -3.42 18.06 -4.63
C PRO A 86 -2.23 18.49 -5.51
N TYR A 87 -1.08 17.83 -5.36
CA TYR A 87 0.15 18.11 -6.11
C TYR A 87 0.31 17.26 -7.39
N GLY A 88 -0.71 16.48 -7.77
CA GLY A 88 -0.68 15.56 -8.90
C GLY A 88 -0.68 14.09 -8.47
N TYR A 89 -0.18 13.21 -9.33
CA TYR A 89 -0.14 11.76 -9.07
C TYR A 89 1.14 11.39 -8.34
N LEU A 90 1.01 11.01 -7.08
CA LEU A 90 2.09 10.43 -6.30
C LEU A 90 2.23 8.94 -6.65
N PRO A 91 3.42 8.43 -6.98
CA PRO A 91 3.64 6.99 -7.11
C PRO A 91 3.33 6.27 -5.80
N GLY A 92 2.45 5.27 -5.84
CA GLY A 92 2.16 4.41 -4.70
C GLY A 92 3.25 3.37 -4.44
N LEU A 93 4.03 3.05 -5.48
CA LEU A 93 5.13 2.08 -5.45
C LEU A 93 6.42 2.72 -6.00
N PRO A 94 7.03 3.68 -5.29
CA PRO A 94 8.32 4.24 -5.69
C PRO A 94 9.43 3.17 -5.62
N HIS A 95 10.56 3.44 -6.28
CA HIS A 95 11.71 2.53 -6.35
C HIS A 95 12.13 1.99 -4.97
N GLU A 96 12.22 2.84 -3.96
CA GLU A 96 12.61 2.44 -2.60
C GLU A 96 11.63 1.42 -1.98
N VAL A 97 10.32 1.62 -2.16
CA VAL A 97 9.29 0.68 -1.70
C VAL A 97 9.41 -0.66 -2.42
N LEU A 98 9.63 -0.65 -3.74
CA LEU A 98 9.82 -1.88 -4.51
C LEU A 98 11.10 -2.64 -4.10
N MET A 99 12.18 -1.92 -3.78
CA MET A 99 13.43 -2.51 -3.28
C MET A 99 13.28 -3.14 -1.90
N ILE A 100 12.40 -2.60 -1.06
CA ILE A 100 12.09 -3.16 0.27
C ILE A 100 11.17 -4.36 0.14
N LEU A 101 10.04 -4.21 -0.57
CA LEU A 101 9.02 -5.26 -0.69
C LEU A 101 9.47 -6.44 -1.54
N ARG A 102 10.36 -6.22 -2.52
CA ARG A 102 10.87 -7.23 -3.47
C ARG A 102 9.77 -8.19 -3.95
N PRO A 103 8.67 -7.68 -4.54
CA PRO A 103 7.56 -8.51 -4.93
C PRO A 103 7.96 -9.43 -6.09
N GLU A 104 7.43 -10.65 -6.10
CA GLU A 104 7.60 -11.59 -7.20
C GLU A 104 6.69 -11.22 -8.39
N ARG A 105 5.55 -10.60 -8.10
CA ARG A 105 4.53 -10.22 -9.08
C ARG A 105 3.85 -8.92 -8.69
N ILE A 106 3.47 -8.15 -9.71
CA ILE A 106 2.57 -7.00 -9.60
C ILE A 106 1.42 -7.27 -10.58
N ILE A 107 0.21 -7.33 -10.05
CA ILE A 107 -1.04 -7.62 -10.78
C ILE A 107 -1.88 -6.35 -10.82
#